data_AF-A0A813EGG8-F1
#
_entry.id   AF-A0A813EGG8-F1
#
_cell.length_a   1.000
_cell.length_b   1.000
_cell.length_c   1.000
_cell.angle_alpha   90.00
_cell.angle_beta   90.00
_cell.angle_gamma   90.00
#
_symmetry.space_group_name_H-M   'P 1'
#
loop_
_entity.id
_entity.type
_entity.pdbx_description
1 polymer ?
#
loop_
_entity_poly.entity_id
_entity_poly.type
_entity_poly.pdbx_seq_one_letter_code
_entity_poly.pdbx_strand_id
1 'polypeptide(L)'
;MQGSCVWAVPKDFTAPEKDNEVHCFEGGENCVSPSKKKAAAPPAALRGSESSAPAPQRRSELWSNKEVQARGFVVRGNSSTTSSHEALSAPEGGFPASFTWGDKDGKSYLTISVNQHIPQYCGSCWAQGSVSALSDRIKIARGAQGVDIQLSVQHLMNCGNAGSCDGGEPNAAYQWIKNISDKTGSGLSYTTGQPYLACSSDVSGGFCKKADFTCTAENVQRTCGTFGKACVGLSRYPNATIAEYGSIQGKDAMMKEIFSRGPIACNVDAVPLLNYTGGIVTAISTQTDHSISVVGWGTDAKEGLYWIVRNSWGEYWGENGFFKVKSGALFMEEDTCAWATPGDFTAPEKNNQFHCFEGGANCAPSATEALQVVV
;
A
#
# COMPACT_ATOMS: atom_id res chain seq x y z
N MET A 1 20.45 17.88 -32.46
CA MET A 1 19.39 16.86 -32.32
C MET A 1 18.50 16.92 -33.56
N GLN A 2 18.66 15.99 -34.51
CA GLN A 2 17.83 15.87 -35.72
C GLN A 2 17.05 14.54 -35.69
N GLY A 3 16.49 14.19 -34.53
CA GLY A 3 15.57 13.06 -34.39
C GLY A 3 14.14 13.59 -34.39
N SER A 4 13.22 12.87 -35.04
CA SER A 4 11.79 13.14 -34.93
C SER A 4 11.35 12.97 -33.47
N CYS A 5 11.05 14.07 -32.78
CA CYS A 5 10.27 13.99 -31.55
C CYS A 5 8.87 13.46 -31.92
N VAL A 6 8.39 12.42 -31.25
CA VAL A 6 7.01 11.95 -31.36
C VAL A 6 6.22 12.59 -30.24
N TRP A 7 5.07 13.20 -30.55
CA TRP A 7 4.14 13.73 -29.54
C TRP A 7 2.74 13.19 -29.79
N ALA A 8 1.98 13.04 -28.72
CA ALA A 8 0.55 12.73 -28.74
C ALA A 8 -0.18 13.73 -27.85
N VAL A 9 -1.36 14.18 -28.29
CA VAL A 9 -2.26 14.98 -27.47
C VAL A 9 -3.32 14.04 -26.91
N PRO A 10 -3.49 13.94 -25.58
CA PRO A 10 -4.56 13.14 -25.01
C PRO A 10 -5.92 13.61 -25.54
N LYS A 11 -6.72 12.68 -26.03
CA LYS A 11 -8.11 12.89 -26.42
C LYS A 11 -8.96 11.90 -25.65
N ASP A 12 -10.05 12.36 -25.05
CA ASP A 12 -11.07 11.52 -24.39
C ASP A 12 -10.49 10.56 -23.31
N PHE A 13 -9.97 11.12 -22.22
CA PHE A 13 -9.48 10.36 -21.05
C PHE A 13 -10.51 10.30 -19.90
N THR A 14 -10.44 9.24 -19.09
CA THR A 14 -11.17 9.08 -17.82
C THR A 14 -10.49 9.86 -16.71
N ALA A 15 -11.26 10.64 -15.97
CA ALA A 15 -10.77 11.38 -14.80
C ALA A 15 -11.94 11.78 -13.89
N PRO A 16 -11.71 11.90 -12.57
CA PRO A 16 -12.76 12.23 -11.61
C PRO A 16 -13.50 13.54 -11.95
N GLU A 17 -12.78 14.56 -12.41
CA GLU A 17 -13.36 15.85 -12.78
C GLU A 17 -14.27 15.81 -14.02
N LYS A 18 -14.34 14.68 -14.72
CA LYS A 18 -15.19 14.50 -15.91
C LYS A 18 -16.44 13.66 -15.65
N ASP A 19 -16.61 13.12 -14.45
CA ASP A 19 -17.77 12.28 -14.09
C ASP A 19 -17.96 11.11 -15.09
N ASN A 20 -16.85 10.49 -15.50
CA ASN A 20 -16.82 9.42 -16.50
C ASN A 20 -16.04 8.17 -16.02
N GLU A 21 -16.07 7.95 -14.70
CA GLU A 21 -15.40 6.85 -14.02
C GLU A 21 -16.03 5.49 -14.38
N VAL A 22 -15.24 4.43 -14.25
CA VAL A 22 -15.69 3.05 -14.45
C VAL A 22 -15.61 2.36 -13.10
N HIS A 23 -16.74 1.82 -12.62
CA HIS A 23 -16.81 1.13 -11.33
C HIS A 23 -16.93 -0.38 -11.52
N CYS A 24 -15.85 -1.10 -11.33
CA CYS A 24 -15.79 -2.55 -11.30
C CYS A 24 -15.70 -3.08 -9.86
N PHE A 25 -16.42 -4.16 -9.59
CA PHE A 25 -16.35 -4.89 -8.32
C PHE A 25 -14.97 -5.53 -8.13
N GLU A 26 -14.66 -5.91 -6.90
CA GLU A 26 -13.48 -6.71 -6.60
C GLU A 26 -13.52 -8.00 -7.43
N GLY A 27 -12.44 -8.28 -8.18
CA GLY A 27 -12.39 -9.38 -9.15
C GLY A 27 -12.95 -9.05 -10.55
N GLY A 28 -13.58 -7.90 -10.75
CA GLY A 28 -13.97 -7.37 -12.05
C GLY A 28 -15.22 -7.99 -12.67
N GLU A 29 -16.04 -8.70 -11.89
CA GLU A 29 -17.18 -9.50 -12.37
C GLU A 29 -18.21 -8.71 -13.18
N ASN A 30 -18.50 -7.47 -12.78
CA ASN A 30 -19.43 -6.57 -13.46
C ASN A 30 -18.83 -5.86 -14.69
N CYS A 31 -17.52 -5.98 -14.93
CA CYS A 31 -16.81 -5.34 -16.03
C CYS A 31 -16.32 -6.34 -17.10
N VAL A 32 -16.83 -7.57 -17.08
CA VAL A 32 -16.47 -8.58 -18.08
C VAL A 32 -17.18 -8.29 -19.40
N SER A 33 -16.41 -8.27 -20.50
CA SER A 33 -16.95 -8.15 -21.86
C SER A 33 -18.05 -9.20 -22.15
N PRO A 34 -19.14 -8.85 -22.85
CA PRO A 34 -20.22 -9.78 -23.20
C PRO A 34 -19.75 -11.07 -23.89
N SER A 35 -18.59 -11.05 -24.56
CA SER A 35 -18.03 -12.22 -25.25
C SER A 35 -17.53 -13.34 -24.32
N LYS A 36 -17.38 -13.09 -23.01
CA LYS A 36 -17.00 -14.11 -22.01
C LYS A 36 -18.16 -14.68 -21.19
N LYS A 37 -19.40 -14.19 -21.36
CA LYS A 37 -20.59 -14.72 -20.66
C LYS A 37 -20.99 -16.16 -21.07
N LYS A 38 -20.37 -16.75 -22.09
CA LYS A 38 -20.72 -18.09 -22.63
C LYS A 38 -19.88 -19.26 -22.06
N ALA A 39 -19.03 -19.05 -21.06
CA ALA A 39 -18.16 -20.11 -20.52
C ALA A 39 -18.38 -20.43 -19.03
N ALA A 40 -19.59 -20.22 -18.51
CA ALA A 40 -20.00 -20.82 -17.25
C ALA A 40 -21.52 -21.01 -17.27
N ALA A 41 -21.97 -22.20 -17.69
CA ALA A 41 -23.33 -22.62 -17.37
C ALA A 41 -23.38 -22.88 -15.85
N PRO A 42 -24.35 -22.30 -15.11
CA PRO A 42 -24.58 -22.73 -13.73
C PRO A 42 -25.01 -24.21 -13.75
N PRO A 43 -24.53 -25.05 -12.81
CA PRO A 43 -25.02 -26.42 -12.71
C PRO A 43 -26.52 -26.41 -12.47
N ALA A 44 -27.22 -27.30 -13.17
CA ALA A 44 -28.67 -27.44 -13.12
C ALA A 44 -29.15 -27.59 -11.67
N ALA A 45 -30.17 -26.81 -11.31
CA ALA A 45 -30.84 -26.90 -10.03
C ALA A 45 -31.47 -28.29 -9.86
N LEU A 46 -30.84 -29.15 -9.07
CA LEU A 46 -31.51 -30.27 -8.43
C LEU A 46 -32.38 -29.69 -7.32
N ARG A 47 -33.70 -29.80 -7.50
CA ARG A 47 -34.67 -29.56 -6.43
C ARG A 47 -34.46 -30.61 -5.35
N GLY A 48 -33.79 -30.24 -4.28
CA GLY A 48 -33.67 -30.99 -3.04
C GLY A 48 -33.57 -29.99 -1.90
N SER A 49 -34.44 -30.15 -0.90
CA SER A 49 -34.41 -29.35 0.32
C SER A 49 -33.16 -29.69 1.12
N GLU A 50 -32.11 -28.86 1.03
CA GLU A 50 -30.95 -28.97 1.90
C GLU A 50 -30.56 -27.61 2.45
N SER A 51 -30.45 -27.60 3.78
CA SER A 51 -29.81 -26.63 4.67
C SER A 51 -28.84 -25.66 3.96
N SER A 52 -29.08 -24.36 4.12
CA SER A 52 -28.16 -23.30 3.72
C SER A 52 -26.79 -23.49 4.37
N ALA A 53 -25.83 -24.02 3.63
CA ALA A 53 -24.42 -23.93 4.00
C ALA A 53 -24.03 -22.43 4.08
N PRO A 54 -23.28 -21.99 5.10
CA PRO A 54 -22.78 -20.63 5.13
C PRO A 54 -21.93 -20.37 3.88
N ALA A 55 -22.04 -19.17 3.31
CA ALA A 55 -21.16 -18.73 2.24
C ALA A 55 -19.68 -18.90 2.69
N PRO A 56 -18.77 -19.31 1.79
CA PRO A 56 -17.36 -19.46 2.16
C PRO A 56 -16.82 -18.15 2.72
N GLN A 57 -16.33 -18.20 3.96
CA GLN A 57 -15.77 -17.05 4.67
C GLN A 57 -14.51 -16.57 3.92
N ARG A 58 -14.41 -15.27 3.63
CA ARG A 58 -13.20 -14.66 3.02
C ARG A 58 -11.99 -15.02 3.87
N ARG A 59 -10.93 -15.52 3.24
CA ARG A 59 -9.65 -15.75 3.93
C ARG A 59 -9.06 -14.38 4.26
N SER A 60 -8.70 -14.19 5.53
CA SER A 60 -8.04 -12.96 5.99
C SER A 60 -6.68 -12.78 5.31
N GLU A 61 -6.43 -11.56 4.85
CA GLU A 61 -5.11 -11.07 4.39
C GLU A 61 -4.31 -10.45 5.55
N LEU A 62 -4.88 -10.46 6.76
CA LEU A 62 -4.24 -10.01 8.00
C LEU A 62 -3.80 -11.20 8.85
N TRP A 63 -2.62 -11.08 9.46
CA TRP A 63 -2.16 -12.00 10.49
C TRP A 63 -2.88 -11.81 11.83
N SER A 64 -3.05 -12.92 12.54
CA SER A 64 -3.42 -12.88 13.96
C SER A 64 -2.26 -12.38 14.83
N ASN A 65 -2.58 -11.88 16.02
CA ASN A 65 -1.56 -11.49 17.02
C ASN A 65 -0.54 -12.60 17.31
N LYS A 66 -0.97 -13.88 17.29
CA LYS A 66 -0.08 -15.04 17.49
C LYS A 66 0.92 -15.17 16.35
N GLU A 67 0.48 -14.96 15.10
CA GLU A 67 1.34 -15.02 13.92
C GLU A 67 2.35 -13.88 13.87
N VAL A 68 1.95 -12.67 14.30
CA VAL A 68 2.83 -11.50 14.45
C VAL A 68 3.94 -11.81 15.45
N GLN A 69 3.58 -12.30 16.65
CA GLN A 69 4.53 -12.64 17.70
C GLN A 69 5.45 -13.81 17.30
N ALA A 70 4.92 -14.83 16.64
CA ALA A 70 5.72 -15.99 16.18
C ALA A 70 6.82 -15.60 15.20
N ARG A 71 6.70 -14.45 14.53
CA ARG A 71 7.69 -13.89 13.59
C ARG A 71 8.61 -12.84 14.22
N GLY A 72 8.50 -12.64 15.53
CA GLY A 72 9.37 -11.74 16.30
C GLY A 72 8.93 -10.28 16.31
N PHE A 73 7.74 -9.96 15.82
CA PHE A 73 7.20 -8.61 15.86
C PHE A 73 6.37 -8.37 17.13
N VAL A 74 6.34 -7.12 17.57
CA VAL A 74 5.54 -6.67 18.70
C VAL A 74 4.16 -6.26 18.20
N VAL A 75 3.10 -6.89 18.70
CA VAL A 75 1.72 -6.48 18.42
C VAL A 75 1.52 -5.04 18.89
N ARG A 76 1.01 -4.17 18.00
CA ARG A 76 0.83 -2.73 18.27
C ARG A 76 2.11 -2.03 18.73
N GLY A 77 3.24 -2.39 18.11
CA GLY A 77 4.55 -1.91 18.48
C GLY A 77 4.74 -0.41 18.24
N ASN A 78 5.60 0.20 19.07
CA ASN A 78 6.09 1.57 18.90
C ASN A 78 7.62 1.56 18.87
N SER A 79 8.21 2.47 18.10
CA SER A 79 9.67 2.66 18.00
C SER A 79 10.32 3.20 19.29
N SER A 80 9.53 3.74 20.20
CA SER A 80 9.95 4.35 21.47
C SER A 80 9.02 3.91 22.61
N THR A 81 9.51 3.98 23.85
CA THR A 81 8.71 3.64 25.05
C THR A 81 7.49 4.54 25.20
N THR A 82 7.64 5.84 24.96
CA THR A 82 6.53 6.80 24.86
C THR A 82 6.31 7.11 23.39
N SER A 83 5.10 6.85 22.90
CA SER A 83 4.78 7.06 21.48
C SER A 83 4.82 8.55 21.14
N SER A 84 5.56 8.94 20.11
CA SER A 84 5.63 10.36 19.69
C SER A 84 4.28 10.92 19.22
N HIS A 85 3.33 10.03 18.91
CA HIS A 85 1.93 10.39 18.67
C HIS A 85 1.30 11.11 19.88
N GLU A 86 1.65 10.72 21.11
CA GLU A 86 1.07 11.30 22.33
C GLU A 86 1.42 12.78 22.50
N ALA A 87 2.54 13.22 21.92
CA ALA A 87 2.96 14.62 21.94
C ALA A 87 2.22 15.49 20.90
N LEU A 88 1.48 14.88 19.96
CA LEU A 88 0.71 15.63 18.98
C LEU A 88 -0.49 16.32 19.63
N SER A 89 -0.69 17.59 19.27
CA SER A 89 -1.81 18.39 19.72
C SER A 89 -2.87 18.52 18.63
N ALA A 90 -4.13 18.62 19.04
CA ALA A 90 -5.18 19.05 18.12
C ALA A 90 -4.95 20.53 17.74
N PRO A 91 -5.35 20.97 16.54
CA PRO A 91 -5.30 22.37 16.16
C PRO A 91 -6.19 23.23 17.09
N GLU A 92 -5.79 24.49 17.26
CA GLU A 92 -6.58 25.47 18.01
C GLU A 92 -7.95 25.65 17.32
N GLY A 93 -9.04 25.53 18.09
CA GLY A 93 -10.41 25.53 17.56
C GLY A 93 -10.94 24.17 17.09
N GLY A 94 -10.14 23.10 17.20
CA GLY A 94 -10.52 21.73 16.82
C GLY A 94 -10.28 21.42 15.35
N PHE A 95 -10.44 20.15 14.98
CA PHE A 95 -10.22 19.70 13.60
C PHE A 95 -11.28 20.29 12.66
N PRO A 96 -10.91 20.59 11.39
CA PRO A 96 -11.88 20.98 10.38
C PRO A 96 -12.90 19.86 10.13
N ALA A 97 -14.12 20.25 9.72
CA ALA A 97 -15.20 19.29 9.43
C ALA A 97 -14.86 18.31 8.29
N SER A 98 -14.00 18.75 7.35
CA SER A 98 -13.46 17.93 6.28
C SER A 98 -11.99 18.25 6.07
N PHE A 99 -11.19 17.23 5.80
CA PHE A 99 -9.77 17.34 5.51
C PHE A 99 -9.31 16.15 4.69
N THR A 100 -8.49 16.38 3.67
CA THR A 100 -7.89 15.30 2.90
C THR A 100 -6.51 15.71 2.40
N TRP A 101 -5.56 14.78 2.47
CA TRP A 101 -4.26 14.96 1.81
C TRP A 101 -4.35 14.89 0.27
N GLY A 102 -5.48 14.42 -0.28
CA GLY A 102 -5.76 14.44 -1.71
C GLY A 102 -6.02 15.84 -2.27
N ASP A 103 -6.40 16.78 -1.41
CA ASP A 103 -6.59 18.19 -1.76
C ASP A 103 -6.37 19.06 -0.51
N LYS A 104 -5.10 19.35 -0.23
CA LYS A 104 -4.73 20.30 0.80
C LYS A 104 -4.28 21.59 0.12
N ASP A 105 -5.11 22.62 0.22
CA ASP A 105 -4.88 23.96 -0.34
C ASP A 105 -4.71 23.93 -1.88
N GLY A 106 -5.53 23.14 -2.59
CA GLY A 106 -5.46 22.98 -4.05
C GLY A 106 -4.34 22.07 -4.52
N LYS A 107 -3.70 21.32 -3.60
CA LYS A 107 -2.56 20.45 -3.89
C LYS A 107 -2.77 19.05 -3.35
N SER A 108 -2.58 18.05 -4.21
CA SER A 108 -2.56 16.66 -3.80
C SER A 108 -1.19 16.23 -3.30
N TYR A 109 -1.19 15.59 -2.12
CA TYR A 109 -0.04 14.94 -1.50
C TYR A 109 -0.13 13.42 -1.52
N LEU A 110 -1.10 12.90 -2.28
CA LEU A 110 -1.30 11.48 -2.49
C LEU A 110 -0.45 11.01 -3.67
N THR A 111 0.29 9.92 -3.51
CA THR A 111 0.90 9.17 -4.62
C THR A 111 -0.16 8.33 -5.36
N ILE A 112 0.28 7.62 -6.39
CA ILE A 112 -0.61 6.86 -7.29
C ILE A 112 -1.47 5.83 -6.56
N SER A 113 -2.66 5.56 -7.10
CA SER A 113 -3.43 4.37 -6.74
C SER A 113 -2.73 3.11 -7.23
N VAL A 114 -2.86 2.01 -6.47
CA VAL A 114 -2.17 0.73 -6.74
C VAL A 114 -3.17 -0.41 -6.88
N ASN A 115 -2.72 -1.52 -7.49
CA ASN A 115 -3.53 -2.73 -7.61
C ASN A 115 -2.73 -3.98 -7.20
N GLN A 116 -3.10 -4.59 -6.08
CA GLN A 116 -2.44 -5.76 -5.52
C GLN A 116 -2.78 -7.06 -6.26
N HIS A 117 -3.91 -7.09 -7.00
CA HIS A 117 -4.46 -8.29 -7.62
C HIS A 117 -3.89 -8.61 -9.01
N ILE A 118 -2.93 -7.81 -9.48
CA ILE A 118 -2.28 -7.99 -10.78
C ILE A 118 -0.75 -7.95 -10.64
N PRO A 119 0.00 -8.67 -11.48
CA PRO A 119 -0.44 -9.50 -12.63
C PRO A 119 -1.15 -10.82 -12.26
N GLN A 120 -1.20 -11.17 -10.98
CA GLN A 120 -2.00 -12.28 -10.44
C GLN A 120 -2.47 -11.93 -9.02
N TYR A 121 -3.39 -12.71 -8.47
CA TYR A 121 -3.87 -12.46 -7.10
C TYR A 121 -2.74 -12.61 -6.08
N CYS A 122 -2.68 -11.64 -5.16
CA CYS A 122 -1.77 -11.62 -4.03
C CYS A 122 -2.42 -10.78 -2.91
N GLY A 123 -2.58 -11.37 -1.72
CA GLY A 123 -3.12 -10.72 -0.52
C GLY A 123 -2.08 -9.83 0.16
N SER A 124 -1.58 -8.81 -0.55
CA SER A 124 -0.52 -7.91 -0.07
C SER A 124 -1.03 -6.57 0.47
N CYS A 125 -2.31 -6.48 0.83
CA CYS A 125 -2.94 -5.24 1.31
C CYS A 125 -2.20 -4.57 2.47
N TRP A 126 -1.69 -5.39 3.40
CA TRP A 126 -0.90 -4.96 4.56
C TRP A 126 0.36 -4.17 4.14
N ALA A 127 0.99 -4.57 3.04
CA ALA A 127 2.15 -3.90 2.47
C ALA A 127 1.74 -2.71 1.61
N GLN A 128 0.68 -2.84 0.82
CA GLN A 128 0.21 -1.75 -0.05
C GLN A 128 -0.28 -0.55 0.75
N GLY A 129 -1.11 -0.77 1.78
CA GLY A 129 -1.63 0.29 2.66
C GLY A 129 -0.52 1.02 3.42
N SER A 130 0.38 0.26 4.05
CA SER A 130 1.52 0.83 4.81
C SER A 130 2.52 1.58 3.92
N VAL A 131 2.96 0.97 2.81
CA VAL A 131 3.96 1.56 1.93
C VAL A 131 3.39 2.76 1.16
N SER A 132 2.10 2.75 0.82
CA SER A 132 1.44 3.92 0.20
C SER A 132 1.32 5.08 1.18
N ALA A 133 0.90 4.83 2.42
CA ALA A 133 0.85 5.86 3.46
C ALA A 133 2.24 6.48 3.71
N LEU A 134 3.29 5.67 3.77
CA LEU A 134 4.66 6.18 3.92
C LEU A 134 5.14 6.99 2.70
N SER A 135 4.78 6.56 1.49
CA SER A 135 5.10 7.30 0.25
C SER A 135 4.40 8.67 0.22
N ASP A 136 3.14 8.75 0.63
CA ASP A 136 2.42 10.02 0.79
C ASP A 136 3.11 10.91 1.83
N ARG A 137 3.55 10.35 2.95
CA ARG A 137 4.28 11.12 3.99
C ARG A 137 5.61 11.67 3.48
N ILE A 138 6.31 10.95 2.60
CA ILE A 138 7.49 11.49 1.91
C ILE A 138 7.09 12.65 0.99
N LYS A 139 6.00 12.51 0.23
CA LYS A 139 5.48 13.59 -0.63
C LYS A 139 5.08 14.82 0.20
N ILE A 140 4.49 14.64 1.38
CA ILE A 140 4.20 15.71 2.35
C ILE A 140 5.49 16.38 2.82
N ALA A 141 6.47 15.60 3.28
CA ALA A 141 7.76 16.12 3.76
C ALA A 141 8.52 16.92 2.69
N ARG A 142 8.32 16.59 1.41
CA ARG A 142 8.91 17.29 0.26
C ARG A 142 8.07 18.48 -0.22
N GLY A 143 6.98 18.80 0.47
CA GLY A 143 6.04 19.84 0.04
C GLY A 143 5.46 19.55 -1.35
N ALA A 144 5.32 18.28 -1.73
CA ALA A 144 4.93 17.80 -3.06
C ALA A 144 5.70 18.48 -4.20
N GLN A 145 7.03 18.51 -4.09
CA GLN A 145 7.95 19.00 -5.11
C GLN A 145 8.62 17.85 -5.87
N GLY A 146 8.93 18.07 -7.14
CA GLY A 146 9.60 17.10 -8.00
C GLY A 146 8.74 15.88 -8.35
N VAL A 147 9.40 14.83 -8.83
CA VAL A 147 8.74 13.55 -9.15
C VAL A 147 8.31 12.84 -7.87
N ASP A 148 7.15 12.17 -7.89
CA ASP A 148 6.69 11.39 -6.75
C ASP A 148 7.66 10.24 -6.45
N ILE A 149 7.93 10.03 -5.15
CA ILE A 149 8.71 8.88 -4.67
C ILE A 149 7.71 7.81 -4.28
N GLN A 150 7.66 6.74 -5.06
CA GLN A 150 6.88 5.55 -4.75
C GLN A 150 7.82 4.46 -4.22
N LEU A 151 7.60 4.02 -2.99
CA LEU A 151 8.40 2.98 -2.35
C LEU A 151 7.99 1.59 -2.86
N SER A 152 8.94 0.65 -2.87
CA SER A 152 8.75 -0.71 -3.37
C SER A 152 8.09 -1.63 -2.35
N VAL A 153 6.83 -1.96 -2.60
CA VAL A 153 6.13 -3.06 -1.90
C VAL A 153 6.82 -4.39 -2.13
N GLN A 154 7.37 -4.63 -3.33
CA GLN A 154 8.00 -5.91 -3.65
C GLN A 154 9.29 -6.15 -2.84
N HIS A 155 10.10 -5.11 -2.60
CA HIS A 155 11.26 -5.23 -1.73
C HIS A 155 10.82 -5.63 -0.30
N LEU A 156 9.80 -4.98 0.26
CA LEU A 156 9.25 -5.35 1.56
C LEU A 156 8.75 -6.81 1.57
N MET A 157 8.09 -7.26 0.50
CA MET A 157 7.61 -8.64 0.41
C MET A 157 8.74 -9.68 0.27
N ASN A 158 9.83 -9.32 -0.41
CA ASN A 158 10.97 -10.21 -0.61
C ASN A 158 11.80 -10.38 0.68
N CYS A 159 11.91 -9.34 1.50
CA CYS A 159 12.87 -9.26 2.60
C CYS A 159 12.27 -9.02 4.00
N GLY A 160 11.04 -8.55 4.07
CA GLY A 160 10.46 -7.98 5.29
C GLY A 160 10.20 -8.96 6.42
N ASN A 161 9.96 -10.23 6.08
CA ASN A 161 9.34 -11.23 6.96
C ASN A 161 8.03 -10.75 7.65
N ALA A 162 7.49 -9.60 7.25
CA ALA A 162 6.30 -8.94 7.82
C ALA A 162 4.99 -9.36 7.13
N GLY A 163 5.10 -10.21 6.12
CA GLY A 163 3.99 -10.76 5.38
C GLY A 163 4.42 -11.37 4.06
N SER A 164 3.44 -11.88 3.33
CA SER A 164 3.58 -12.40 1.98
C SER A 164 2.30 -12.15 1.18
N CYS A 165 2.12 -12.82 0.04
CA CYS A 165 0.84 -12.85 -0.67
C CYS A 165 -0.26 -13.61 0.07
N ASP A 166 0.07 -14.32 1.15
CA ASP A 166 -0.85 -15.06 2.02
C ASP A 166 -1.22 -14.27 3.29
N GLY A 167 -0.90 -12.97 3.30
CA GLY A 167 -1.24 -12.02 4.35
C GLY A 167 -0.04 -11.53 5.16
N GLY A 168 -0.27 -10.52 5.99
CA GLY A 168 0.76 -9.85 6.77
C GLY A 168 0.18 -8.85 7.77
N GLU A 169 1.01 -7.96 8.29
CA GLU A 169 0.56 -6.96 9.27
C GLU A 169 1.22 -5.57 9.03
N PRO A 170 0.45 -4.48 8.95
CA PRO A 170 0.98 -3.14 8.65
C PRO A 170 2.02 -2.61 9.64
N ASN A 171 1.85 -2.81 10.95
CA ASN A 171 2.83 -2.35 11.93
C ASN A 171 4.13 -3.16 11.87
N ALA A 172 4.07 -4.46 11.60
CA ALA A 172 5.24 -5.32 11.36
C ALA A 172 6.06 -4.83 10.16
N ALA A 173 5.40 -4.33 9.11
CA ALA A 173 6.10 -3.70 7.99
C ALA A 173 6.96 -2.53 8.46
N TYR A 174 6.42 -1.62 9.27
CA TYR A 174 7.20 -0.50 9.81
C TYR A 174 8.26 -0.94 10.82
N GLN A 175 7.99 -1.94 11.67
CA GLN A 175 9.01 -2.51 12.55
C GLN A 175 10.23 -3.00 11.76
N TRP A 176 10.00 -3.71 10.67
CA TRP A 176 11.08 -4.18 9.82
C TRP A 176 11.80 -3.03 9.11
N ILE A 177 11.06 -2.09 8.50
CA ILE A 177 11.66 -0.93 7.81
C ILE A 177 12.50 -0.09 8.79
N LYS A 178 12.04 0.11 10.02
CA LYS A 178 12.80 0.80 11.07
C LYS A 178 14.07 0.02 11.44
N ASN A 179 13.96 -1.29 11.64
CA ASN A 179 15.11 -2.12 11.96
C ASN A 179 16.20 -2.06 10.88
N ILE A 180 15.86 -2.14 9.59
CA ILE A 180 16.87 -1.99 8.52
C ILE A 180 17.41 -0.56 8.44
N SER A 181 16.57 0.45 8.68
CA SER A 181 16.97 1.86 8.72
C SER A 181 18.05 2.09 9.77
N ASP A 182 17.88 1.54 10.96
CA ASP A 182 18.81 1.73 12.08
C ASP A 182 20.09 0.91 11.93
N LYS A 183 19.98 -0.32 11.40
CA LYS A 183 21.13 -1.22 11.25
C LYS A 183 22.03 -0.85 10.07
N THR A 184 21.45 -0.39 8.97
CA THR A 184 22.17 -0.22 7.70
C THR A 184 22.30 1.23 7.26
N GLY A 185 21.52 2.14 7.84
CA GLY A 185 21.36 3.51 7.34
C GLY A 185 20.60 3.60 6.01
N SER A 186 20.13 2.47 5.47
CA SER A 186 19.31 2.38 4.25
C SER A 186 17.93 1.83 4.59
N GLY A 187 16.94 2.19 3.77
CA GLY A 187 15.57 1.75 3.96
C GLY A 187 14.97 1.12 2.71
N LEU A 188 13.66 1.29 2.54
CA LEU A 188 12.94 0.67 1.44
C LEU A 188 13.34 1.30 0.11
N SER A 189 13.65 0.46 -0.87
CA SER A 189 14.00 0.88 -2.23
C SER A 189 12.79 1.47 -2.95
N TYR A 190 13.03 2.21 -4.03
CA TYR A 190 11.95 2.76 -4.84
C TYR A 190 11.39 1.73 -5.82
N THR A 191 10.11 1.86 -6.17
CA THR A 191 9.39 0.91 -7.06
C THR A 191 10.08 0.74 -8.41
N THR A 192 10.82 1.75 -8.88
CA THR A 192 11.58 1.69 -10.14
C THR A 192 12.72 0.68 -10.12
N GLY A 193 13.20 0.29 -8.93
CA GLY A 193 14.24 -0.71 -8.75
C GLY A 193 13.75 -2.11 -8.38
N GLN A 194 12.54 -2.19 -7.84
CA GLN A 194 11.80 -3.42 -7.61
C GLN A 194 10.32 -3.17 -7.86
N PRO A 195 9.84 -3.35 -9.11
CA PRO A 195 8.43 -3.20 -9.41
C PRO A 195 7.63 -4.31 -8.73
N TYR A 196 6.36 -4.01 -8.44
CA TYR A 196 5.44 -4.99 -7.88
C TYR A 196 5.14 -6.11 -8.87
N LEU A 197 5.30 -7.37 -8.42
CA LEU A 197 5.08 -8.56 -9.22
C LEU A 197 3.96 -9.45 -8.66
N ALA A 198 3.30 -9.06 -7.56
CA ALA A 198 2.25 -9.87 -6.94
C ALA A 198 2.70 -11.32 -6.64
N CYS A 199 3.94 -11.44 -6.15
CA CYS A 199 4.57 -12.70 -5.81
C CYS A 199 5.36 -12.59 -4.52
N SER A 200 5.44 -13.71 -3.81
CA SER A 200 6.28 -13.92 -2.63
C SER A 200 6.87 -15.33 -2.67
N SER A 201 7.95 -15.57 -1.94
CA SER A 201 8.72 -16.82 -1.99
C SER A 201 7.94 -18.08 -1.57
N ASP A 202 6.86 -17.89 -0.82
CA ASP A 202 5.96 -18.94 -0.33
C ASP A 202 4.80 -19.26 -1.28
N VAL A 203 4.58 -18.44 -2.33
CA VAL A 203 3.54 -18.70 -3.34
C VAL A 203 4.11 -19.43 -4.55
N SER A 204 3.59 -20.62 -4.81
CA SER A 204 3.94 -21.45 -5.98
C SER A 204 2.96 -21.31 -7.16
N GLY A 205 1.93 -20.47 -7.00
CA GLY A 205 0.93 -20.18 -8.03
C GLY A 205 1.47 -19.35 -9.20
N GLY A 206 0.87 -19.55 -10.38
CA GLY A 206 1.11 -18.72 -11.55
C GLY A 206 2.57 -18.66 -12.01
N PHE A 207 3.11 -17.45 -12.18
CA PHE A 207 4.50 -17.25 -12.58
C PHE A 207 5.46 -17.11 -11.40
N CYS A 208 4.99 -17.05 -10.15
CA CYS A 208 5.89 -16.93 -9.00
C CYS A 208 6.88 -18.09 -8.93
N LYS A 209 6.44 -19.32 -9.26
CA LYS A 209 7.32 -20.51 -9.31
C LYS A 209 8.45 -20.44 -10.35
N LYS A 210 8.42 -19.46 -11.26
CA LYS A 210 9.40 -19.29 -12.35
C LYS A 210 10.48 -18.25 -12.04
N ALA A 211 10.40 -17.60 -10.88
CA ALA A 211 11.36 -16.59 -10.47
C ALA A 211 11.70 -16.75 -8.98
N ASP A 212 12.84 -16.21 -8.59
CA ASP A 212 13.26 -16.17 -7.19
C ASP A 212 12.73 -14.87 -6.55
N PHE A 213 12.06 -15.01 -5.41
CA PHE A 213 11.53 -13.91 -4.59
C PHE A 213 12.13 -13.92 -3.18
N THR A 214 13.18 -14.71 -2.94
CA THR A 214 13.92 -14.67 -1.68
C THR A 214 14.69 -13.36 -1.56
N CYS A 215 15.02 -12.97 -0.32
CA CYS A 215 15.80 -11.77 -0.09
C CYS A 215 17.23 -11.93 -0.61
N THR A 216 17.49 -11.35 -1.77
CA THR A 216 18.80 -11.26 -2.41
C THR A 216 19.06 -9.82 -2.81
N ALA A 217 20.31 -9.44 -3.06
CA ALA A 217 20.62 -8.09 -3.55
C ALA A 217 19.81 -7.75 -4.83
N GLU A 218 19.63 -8.72 -5.73
CA GLU A 218 18.80 -8.59 -6.93
C GLU A 218 17.30 -8.43 -6.66
N ASN A 219 16.81 -8.80 -5.47
CA ASN A 219 15.41 -8.69 -5.06
C ASN A 219 15.16 -7.55 -4.05
N VAL A 220 16.22 -6.88 -3.61
CA VAL A 220 16.19 -5.59 -2.87
C VAL A 220 16.12 -4.42 -3.84
N GLN A 221 16.99 -4.42 -4.84
CA GLN A 221 17.08 -3.41 -5.90
C GLN A 221 17.90 -3.98 -7.05
N ARG A 222 17.38 -3.95 -8.28
CA ARG A 222 18.14 -4.38 -9.45
C ARG A 222 18.05 -3.44 -10.63
N THR A 223 18.94 -3.67 -11.57
CA THR A 223 18.82 -3.23 -12.96
C THR A 223 19.25 -4.38 -13.88
N CYS A 224 18.87 -4.31 -15.15
CA CYS A 224 19.27 -5.28 -16.15
C CYS A 224 19.86 -4.53 -17.34
N GLY A 225 21.02 -4.97 -17.82
CA GLY A 225 21.60 -4.39 -19.04
C GLY A 225 20.79 -4.72 -20.29
N THR A 226 21.21 -4.15 -21.42
CA THR A 226 20.59 -4.42 -22.73
C THR A 226 20.57 -5.91 -23.09
N PHE A 227 19.70 -6.28 -24.04
CA PHE A 227 19.33 -7.64 -24.48
C PHE A 227 20.36 -8.76 -24.17
N GLY A 228 19.90 -9.77 -23.42
CA GLY A 228 20.68 -10.97 -23.09
C GLY A 228 21.70 -10.81 -21.95
N LYS A 229 21.80 -9.62 -21.34
CA LYS A 229 22.57 -9.42 -20.11
C LYS A 229 21.75 -9.82 -18.89
N ALA A 230 22.43 -10.42 -17.92
CA ALA A 230 21.83 -10.74 -16.62
C ALA A 230 21.48 -9.44 -15.87
N CYS A 231 20.47 -9.54 -15.01
CA CYS A 231 20.21 -8.49 -14.03
C CYS A 231 21.28 -8.53 -12.93
N VAL A 232 21.49 -7.40 -12.28
CA VAL A 232 22.42 -7.27 -11.16
C VAL A 232 21.77 -6.53 -10.01
N GLY A 233 22.03 -6.99 -8.79
CA GLY A 233 21.67 -6.27 -7.57
C GLY A 233 22.53 -5.02 -7.42
N LEU A 234 21.97 -3.97 -6.82
CA LEU A 234 22.69 -2.71 -6.55
C LEU A 234 23.01 -2.59 -5.05
N SER A 235 24.25 -2.24 -4.70
CA SER A 235 24.64 -1.95 -3.31
C SER A 235 24.37 -0.52 -2.88
N ARG A 236 24.16 0.38 -3.84
CA ARG A 236 23.82 1.79 -3.60
C ARG A 236 22.64 2.16 -4.48
N TYR A 237 21.56 2.60 -3.86
CA TYR A 237 20.31 2.81 -4.57
C TYR A 237 19.38 3.82 -3.88
N PRO A 238 18.51 4.49 -4.64
CA PRO A 238 17.49 5.36 -4.07
C PRO A 238 16.59 4.60 -3.10
N ASN A 239 16.50 5.09 -1.88
CA ASN A 239 15.71 4.47 -0.82
C ASN A 239 15.15 5.51 0.15
N ALA A 240 14.28 5.07 1.07
CA ALA A 240 13.79 5.89 2.17
C ALA A 240 13.77 5.10 3.48
N THR A 241 14.34 5.69 4.51
CA THR A 241 14.32 5.20 5.89
C THR A 241 13.09 5.73 6.64
N ILE A 242 12.80 5.15 7.80
CA ILE A 242 11.81 5.71 8.74
C ILE A 242 12.46 6.12 10.04
N ALA A 243 12.06 7.28 10.57
CA ALA A 243 12.56 7.80 11.83
C ALA A 243 11.86 7.12 13.01
N GLU A 244 10.53 7.11 12.98
CA GLU A 244 9.69 6.57 14.04
C GLU A 244 8.51 5.80 13.44
N TYR A 245 7.97 4.86 14.21
CA TYR A 245 6.70 4.20 13.94
C TYR A 245 5.92 3.99 15.22
N GLY A 246 4.62 3.75 15.07
CA GLY A 246 3.74 3.40 16.16
C GLY A 246 2.40 2.86 15.73
N SER A 247 1.57 2.55 16.72
CA SER A 247 0.20 2.12 16.55
C SER A 247 -0.76 3.02 17.31
N ILE A 248 -1.93 3.27 16.72
CA ILE A 248 -3.02 4.06 17.28
C ILE A 248 -4.35 3.36 17.03
N GLN A 249 -5.38 3.83 17.72
CA GLN A 249 -6.74 3.32 17.65
C GLN A 249 -7.70 4.44 18.05
N GLY A 250 -8.92 4.41 17.51
CA GLY A 250 -9.97 5.36 17.82
C GLY A 250 -9.88 6.66 17.01
N LYS A 251 -11.06 7.22 16.75
CA LYS A 251 -11.24 8.42 15.92
C LYS A 251 -10.29 9.56 16.24
N ASP A 252 -10.19 9.96 17.50
CA ASP A 252 -9.45 11.17 17.87
C ASP A 252 -7.94 11.01 17.63
N ALA A 253 -7.39 9.82 17.89
CA ALA A 253 -5.99 9.51 17.59
C ALA A 253 -5.73 9.47 16.08
N MET A 254 -6.64 8.85 15.31
CA MET A 254 -6.54 8.82 13.85
C MET A 254 -6.58 10.23 13.24
N MET A 255 -7.55 11.07 13.63
CA MET A 255 -7.65 12.46 13.14
C MET A 255 -6.37 13.24 13.48
N LYS A 256 -5.90 13.12 14.73
CA LYS A 256 -4.68 13.79 15.20
C LYS A 256 -3.44 13.39 14.40
N GLU A 257 -3.27 12.09 14.15
CA GLU A 257 -2.15 11.58 13.39
C GLU A 257 -2.21 12.00 11.92
N ILE A 258 -3.37 11.83 11.29
CA ILE A 258 -3.59 12.15 9.87
C ILE A 258 -3.37 13.65 9.64
N PHE A 259 -3.98 14.50 10.46
CA PHE A 259 -3.85 15.96 10.33
C PHE A 259 -2.41 16.42 10.45
N SER A 260 -1.69 15.89 11.44
CA SER A 260 -0.37 16.39 11.81
C SER A 260 0.74 15.85 10.92
N ARG A 261 0.63 14.59 10.48
CA ARG A 261 1.77 13.86 9.90
C ARG A 261 1.48 13.10 8.61
N GLY A 262 0.23 13.04 8.13
CA GLY A 262 -0.09 12.37 6.88
C GLY A 262 -0.87 11.07 7.02
N PRO A 263 -1.22 10.42 5.90
CA PRO A 263 -2.01 9.19 5.87
C PRO A 263 -1.48 8.07 6.78
N ILE A 264 -2.37 7.17 7.21
CA ILE A 264 -2.07 6.04 8.09
C ILE A 264 -2.60 4.73 7.49
N ALA A 265 -1.99 3.60 7.84
CA ALA A 265 -2.52 2.30 7.45
C ALA A 265 -3.46 1.78 8.54
N CYS A 266 -4.63 1.29 8.18
CA CYS A 266 -5.58 0.71 9.14
C CYS A 266 -6.11 -0.63 8.63
N ASN A 267 -6.49 -1.49 9.56
CA ASN A 267 -7.23 -2.70 9.24
C ASN A 267 -8.71 -2.38 9.04
N VAL A 268 -9.39 -3.14 8.19
CA VAL A 268 -10.80 -2.96 7.85
C VAL A 268 -11.45 -4.30 7.52
N ASP A 269 -12.76 -4.40 7.69
CA ASP A 269 -13.57 -5.48 7.09
C ASP A 269 -13.83 -5.20 5.61
N ALA A 270 -13.27 -6.04 4.72
CA ALA A 270 -13.46 -5.90 3.28
C ALA A 270 -14.76 -6.52 2.75
N VAL A 271 -15.48 -7.35 3.52
CA VAL A 271 -16.67 -8.06 3.02
C VAL A 271 -17.77 -7.08 2.57
N PRO A 272 -18.03 -5.96 3.25
CA PRO A 272 -19.00 -4.97 2.75
C PRO A 272 -18.48 -4.14 1.56
N LEU A 273 -17.18 -4.22 1.25
CA LEU A 273 -16.52 -3.40 0.23
C LEU A 273 -16.42 -4.08 -1.14
N LEU A 274 -16.57 -5.41 -1.23
CA LEU A 274 -16.33 -6.17 -2.48
C LEU A 274 -17.01 -5.53 -3.71
N ASN A 275 -18.27 -5.10 -3.55
CA ASN A 275 -19.10 -4.54 -4.62
C ASN A 275 -19.34 -3.03 -4.48
N TYR A 276 -18.50 -2.32 -3.73
CA TYR A 276 -18.63 -0.87 -3.55
C TYR A 276 -18.39 -0.11 -4.86
N THR A 277 -19.29 0.82 -5.17
CA THR A 277 -19.18 1.70 -6.35
C THR A 277 -19.34 3.19 -5.99
N GLY A 278 -19.62 3.53 -4.73
CA GLY A 278 -19.83 4.92 -4.30
C GLY A 278 -20.70 5.05 -3.05
N GLY A 279 -20.68 6.24 -2.43
CA GLY A 279 -21.44 6.57 -1.23
C GLY A 279 -20.67 6.34 0.08
N ILE A 280 -21.35 6.44 1.22
CA ILE A 280 -20.74 6.22 2.54
C ILE A 280 -21.13 4.83 3.04
N VAL A 281 -20.15 3.96 3.25
CA VAL A 281 -20.38 2.63 3.82
C VAL A 281 -20.69 2.73 5.31
N THR A 282 -21.80 2.14 5.74
CA THR A 282 -22.29 2.19 7.13
C THR A 282 -22.40 0.83 7.79
N ALA A 283 -21.89 -0.24 7.16
CA ALA A 283 -21.97 -1.59 7.68
C ALA A 283 -21.15 -1.73 8.97
N ILE A 284 -21.73 -2.37 9.98
CA ILE A 284 -21.06 -2.64 11.25
C ILE A 284 -20.46 -4.04 11.19
N SER A 285 -19.21 -4.16 11.65
CA SER A 285 -18.46 -5.42 11.71
C SER A 285 -17.72 -5.55 13.04
N THR A 286 -17.21 -6.75 13.29
CA THR A 286 -16.38 -7.09 14.45
C THR A 286 -15.09 -7.83 14.07
N GLN A 287 -14.83 -7.98 12.76
CA GLN A 287 -13.68 -8.70 12.24
C GLN A 287 -13.08 -7.93 11.07
N THR A 288 -11.79 -7.66 11.14
CA THR A 288 -11.01 -7.14 10.02
C THR A 288 -10.33 -8.30 9.28
N ASP A 289 -10.18 -8.13 7.98
CA ASP A 289 -9.56 -9.13 7.09
C ASP A 289 -8.70 -8.50 5.99
N HIS A 290 -8.62 -7.17 5.96
CA HIS A 290 -7.94 -6.39 4.93
C HIS A 290 -7.27 -5.13 5.52
N SER A 291 -6.32 -4.53 4.79
CA SER A 291 -5.63 -3.30 5.19
C SER A 291 -5.69 -2.24 4.11
N ILE A 292 -5.88 -0.99 4.53
CA ILE A 292 -6.09 0.17 3.66
C ILE A 292 -5.25 1.37 4.13
N SER A 293 -5.26 2.46 3.37
CA SER A 293 -4.65 3.73 3.79
C SER A 293 -5.72 4.82 4.00
N VAL A 294 -5.87 5.32 5.23
CA VAL A 294 -6.79 6.41 5.55
C VAL A 294 -6.11 7.75 5.27
N VAL A 295 -6.68 8.55 4.38
CA VAL A 295 -6.03 9.77 3.85
C VAL A 295 -6.67 11.07 4.34
N GLY A 296 -7.80 10.98 5.03
CA GLY A 296 -8.59 12.13 5.45
C GLY A 296 -9.96 11.74 5.98
N TRP A 297 -10.81 12.74 6.18
CA TRP A 297 -12.20 12.60 6.61
C TRP A 297 -13.07 13.70 6.00
N GLY A 298 -14.37 13.49 6.06
CA GLY A 298 -15.39 14.50 5.80
C GLY A 298 -16.55 14.36 6.76
N THR A 299 -17.52 15.27 6.64
CA THR A 299 -18.77 15.21 7.40
C THR A 299 -19.94 15.18 6.44
N ASP A 300 -20.85 14.24 6.68
CA ASP A 300 -22.15 14.14 6.02
C ASP A 300 -23.27 14.56 6.99
N ALA A 301 -24.33 15.18 6.45
CA ALA A 301 -25.44 15.68 7.26
C ALA A 301 -26.25 14.58 7.96
N LYS A 302 -26.28 13.37 7.40
CA LYS A 302 -27.03 12.23 7.92
C LYS A 302 -26.14 11.25 8.66
N GLU A 303 -25.01 10.88 8.05
CA GLU A 303 -24.13 9.83 8.57
C GLU A 303 -23.05 10.37 9.52
N GLY A 304 -22.86 11.69 9.58
CA GLY A 304 -21.84 12.32 10.41
C GLY A 304 -20.44 12.17 9.81
N LEU A 305 -19.43 12.03 10.66
CA LEU A 305 -18.04 11.88 10.20
C LEU A 305 -17.88 10.58 9.39
N TYR A 306 -17.21 10.69 8.25
CA TYR A 306 -16.74 9.55 7.47
C TYR A 306 -15.26 9.71 7.14
N TRP A 307 -14.57 8.58 7.00
CA TRP A 307 -13.19 8.51 6.57
C TRP A 307 -13.09 8.44 5.05
N ILE A 308 -12.07 9.08 4.49
CA ILE A 308 -11.69 8.95 3.08
C ILE A 308 -10.53 7.96 3.02
N VAL A 309 -10.71 6.88 2.27
CA VAL A 309 -9.83 5.72 2.35
C VAL A 309 -9.35 5.30 0.96
N ARG A 310 -8.03 5.18 0.79
CA ARG A 310 -7.40 4.60 -0.41
C ARG A 310 -7.36 3.09 -0.26
N ASN A 311 -7.89 2.39 -1.26
CA ASN A 311 -7.79 0.94 -1.40
C ASN A 311 -6.64 0.55 -2.36
N SER A 312 -6.33 -0.75 -2.46
CA SER A 312 -5.27 -1.32 -3.30
C SER A 312 -5.81 -2.26 -4.38
N TRP A 313 -7.01 -2.01 -4.90
CA TRP A 313 -7.68 -2.85 -5.91
C TRP A 313 -7.74 -2.21 -7.31
N GLY A 314 -6.99 -1.13 -7.54
CA GLY A 314 -6.95 -0.39 -8.80
C GLY A 314 -8.04 0.69 -8.91
N GLU A 315 -7.79 1.64 -9.81
CA GLU A 315 -8.65 2.82 -10.00
C GLU A 315 -10.01 2.49 -10.58
N TYR A 316 -10.17 1.32 -11.20
CA TYR A 316 -11.48 0.87 -11.67
C TYR A 316 -12.43 0.54 -10.51
N TRP A 317 -11.94 0.35 -9.28
CA TRP A 317 -12.79 -0.06 -8.16
C TRP A 317 -13.20 1.15 -7.33
N GLY A 318 -14.45 1.17 -6.85
CA GLY A 318 -14.94 2.27 -6.01
C GLY A 318 -14.86 3.63 -6.69
N GLU A 319 -14.57 4.67 -5.91
CA GLU A 319 -14.41 6.06 -6.38
C GLU A 319 -12.93 6.29 -6.76
N ASN A 320 -12.54 5.91 -8.00
CA ASN A 320 -11.15 5.91 -8.47
C ASN A 320 -10.13 5.22 -7.55
N GLY A 321 -10.50 4.06 -7.01
CA GLY A 321 -9.68 3.30 -6.05
C GLY A 321 -9.88 3.72 -4.60
N PHE A 322 -10.80 4.66 -4.31
CA PHE A 322 -11.13 5.11 -2.97
C PHE A 322 -12.53 4.67 -2.55
N PHE A 323 -12.79 4.74 -1.25
CA PHE A 323 -14.12 4.62 -0.68
C PHE A 323 -14.29 5.53 0.53
N LYS A 324 -15.55 5.72 0.93
CA LYS A 324 -15.90 6.44 2.17
C LYS A 324 -16.54 5.49 3.15
N VAL A 325 -16.13 5.56 4.41
CA VAL A 325 -16.68 4.71 5.47
C VAL A 325 -17.04 5.57 6.68
N LYS A 326 -18.25 5.36 7.20
CA LYS A 326 -18.73 6.07 8.39
C LYS A 326 -17.82 5.81 9.59
N SER A 327 -17.66 6.80 10.46
CA SER A 327 -16.99 6.63 11.74
C SER A 327 -17.66 5.54 12.58
N GLY A 328 -16.86 4.62 13.13
CA GLY A 328 -17.34 3.42 13.85
C GLY A 328 -17.91 2.30 12.97
N ALA A 329 -17.76 2.37 11.65
CA ALA A 329 -18.13 1.29 10.73
C ALA A 329 -16.90 0.45 10.33
N LEU A 330 -17.15 -0.79 9.86
CA LEU A 330 -16.14 -1.75 9.38
C LEU A 330 -14.99 -2.06 10.35
N PHE A 331 -15.20 -1.83 11.66
CA PHE A 331 -14.23 -2.10 12.74
C PHE A 331 -12.89 -1.35 12.60
N MET A 332 -12.85 -0.29 11.80
CA MET A 332 -11.61 0.42 11.45
C MET A 332 -11.06 1.27 12.59
N GLU A 333 -11.93 1.80 13.45
CA GLU A 333 -11.51 2.59 14.62
C GLU A 333 -11.22 1.71 15.84
N GLU A 334 -11.78 0.49 15.85
CA GLU A 334 -11.67 -0.49 16.92
C GLU A 334 -10.51 -1.47 16.72
N ASP A 335 -9.97 -1.61 15.52
CA ASP A 335 -8.74 -2.34 15.28
C ASP A 335 -7.53 -1.39 15.21
N THR A 336 -6.36 -1.94 14.91
CA THR A 336 -5.08 -1.23 14.91
C THR A 336 -4.90 -0.44 13.62
N CYS A 337 -4.56 0.83 13.78
CA CYS A 337 -3.92 1.62 12.74
C CYS A 337 -2.44 1.78 13.04
N ALA A 338 -1.61 1.78 12.00
CA ALA A 338 -0.17 1.95 12.05
C ALA A 338 0.26 3.23 11.33
N TRP A 339 1.24 3.93 11.91
CA TRP A 339 1.84 5.10 11.31
C TRP A 339 3.37 5.00 11.35
N ALA A 340 4.03 5.67 10.41
CA ALA A 340 5.48 5.85 10.40
C ALA A 340 5.82 7.27 9.94
N THR A 341 6.96 7.81 10.37
CA THR A 341 7.48 9.09 9.90
C THR A 341 8.69 8.85 8.99
N PRO A 342 8.79 9.55 7.85
CA PRO A 342 9.98 9.49 7.02
C PRO A 342 11.22 9.89 7.82
N GLY A 343 12.30 9.12 7.68
CA GLY A 343 13.64 9.48 8.14
C GLY A 343 14.36 10.28 7.06
N ASP A 344 15.40 9.68 6.49
CA ASP A 344 16.07 10.19 5.30
C ASP A 344 15.58 9.48 4.03
N PHE A 345 15.79 10.09 2.88
CA PHE A 345 15.39 9.56 1.59
C PHE A 345 16.18 10.21 0.47
N THR A 346 16.37 9.47 -0.62
CA THR A 346 17.04 9.96 -1.84
C THR A 346 16.12 10.87 -2.67
N ALA A 347 16.49 12.14 -2.84
CA ALA A 347 15.72 13.06 -3.67
C ALA A 347 16.61 14.09 -4.37
N PRO A 348 16.24 14.57 -5.57
CA PRO A 348 17.02 15.57 -6.30
C PRO A 348 17.33 16.80 -5.44
N GLU A 349 16.35 17.33 -4.71
CA GLU A 349 16.51 18.53 -3.89
C GLU A 349 17.44 18.35 -2.68
N LYS A 350 17.76 17.11 -2.32
CA LYS A 350 18.71 16.78 -1.24
C LYS A 350 20.16 16.60 -1.74
N ASN A 351 20.39 16.63 -3.06
CA ASN A 351 21.70 16.37 -3.68
C ASN A 351 22.36 15.04 -3.22
N ASN A 352 21.55 14.03 -2.92
CA ASN A 352 21.99 12.72 -2.39
C ASN A 352 21.67 11.55 -3.36
N GLN A 353 21.58 11.85 -4.65
CA GLN A 353 21.23 10.88 -5.69
C GLN A 353 22.36 9.89 -5.99
N PHE A 354 21.99 8.68 -6.39
CA PHE A 354 22.92 7.66 -6.87
C PHE A 354 22.94 7.64 -8.40
N HIS A 355 24.14 7.72 -8.98
CA HIS A 355 24.31 7.77 -10.43
C HIS A 355 24.87 6.44 -10.95
N CYS A 356 24.00 5.44 -11.05
CA CYS A 356 24.35 4.12 -11.59
C CYS A 356 24.26 4.11 -13.12
N PHE A 357 25.17 3.38 -13.78
CA PHE A 357 25.09 3.09 -15.20
C PHE A 357 23.89 2.17 -15.49
N GLU A 358 23.43 2.13 -16.74
CA GLU A 358 22.29 1.32 -17.19
C GLU A 358 22.37 -0.13 -16.68
N GLY A 359 23.52 -0.79 -16.89
CA GLY A 359 23.77 -2.16 -16.44
C GLY A 359 24.25 -2.29 -14.99
N GLY A 360 24.24 -1.22 -14.20
CA GLY A 360 24.57 -1.25 -12.76
C GLY A 360 26.03 -1.47 -12.41
N ALA A 361 26.94 -1.55 -13.39
CA ALA A 361 28.34 -1.97 -13.17
C ALA A 361 29.11 -1.14 -12.14
N ASN A 362 28.82 0.16 -12.00
CA ASN A 362 29.46 1.05 -11.01
C ASN A 362 28.75 1.09 -9.64
N CYS A 363 27.63 0.38 -9.51
CA CYS A 363 26.83 0.28 -8.28
C CYS A 363 26.61 -1.19 -7.86
N ALA A 364 27.25 -2.14 -8.53
CA ALA A 364 27.18 -3.54 -8.15
C ALA A 364 27.86 -3.74 -6.79
N PRO A 365 27.33 -4.60 -5.91
CA PRO A 365 27.97 -4.91 -4.65
C PRO A 365 29.35 -5.49 -4.87
N SER A 366 30.34 -5.01 -4.13
CA SER A 366 31.56 -5.79 -3.90
C SER A 366 31.22 -7.11 -3.19
N ALA A 367 32.11 -8.10 -3.26
CA ALA A 367 31.91 -9.39 -2.57
C ALA A 367 31.63 -9.24 -1.06
N THR A 368 32.12 -8.17 -0.44
CA THR A 368 31.93 -7.85 0.98
C THR A 368 30.60 -7.12 1.26
N GLU A 369 30.14 -6.26 0.33
CA GLU A 369 28.87 -5.52 0.47
C GLU A 369 27.64 -6.40 0.22
N ALA A 370 27.75 -7.44 -0.62
CA ALA A 370 26.64 -8.36 -0.90
C ALA A 370 26.07 -9.05 0.36
N LEU A 371 26.89 -9.20 1.41
CA LEU A 371 26.49 -9.76 2.70
C LEU A 371 25.74 -8.76 3.60
N GLN A 372 25.87 -7.44 3.36
CA GLN A 372 25.25 -6.39 4.16
C GLN A 372 23.90 -5.90 3.59
N VAL A 373 23.67 -6.10 2.29
CA VAL A 373 22.42 -5.70 1.59
C VAL A 373 21.22 -6.59 1.96
N VAL A 374 21.46 -7.75 2.58
CA VAL A 374 20.45 -8.81 2.82
C VAL A 374 20.02 -8.90 4.30
N VAL A 375 20.50 -8.01 5.18
CA VAL A 375 20.32 -8.12 6.65
C VAL A 375 19.01 -7.54 7.15
#